data_AF-A0A418FDP9-F1
#
_entry.id   AF-A0A418FDP9-F1
#
_cell.length_a   1.000
_cell.length_b   1.000
_cell.length_c   1.000
_cell.angle_alpha   90.00
_cell.angle_beta   90.00
_cell.angle_gamma   90.00
#
_symmetry.space_group_name_H-M   'P 1'
#
loop_
_entity.id
_entity.type
_entity.pdbx_description
1 polymer ?
#
loop_
_entity_poly.entity_id
_entity_poly.type
_entity_poly.pdbx_seq_one_letter_code
_entity_poly.pdbx_strand_id
1 'polypeptide(L)'
;MWVPPIQSDVVARTDEDMRLGGEVPKEVVDRMAAVGATTSSLAEGDLSLVEVRHGDPAWDEYEAWLRRYDGGTMLVCASFRPSPEYHLCPSPEVGVHVTWEANSVVYHFASLTLDDMADGPPAIPGPIAETLVLEKMRDPRVALGPLIDCLRNPPDGYELLRGLSPGSYICDLQHIWSGTVVIAAVFK
;
A
#
# COMPACT_ATOMS: atom_id res chain seq x y z
N MET A 1 15.77 -9.21 -49.17
CA MET A 1 15.57 -7.94 -48.45
C MET A 1 15.94 -8.20 -47.00
N TRP A 2 17.07 -7.68 -46.54
CA TRP A 2 17.62 -7.93 -45.20
C TRP A 2 17.16 -6.79 -44.29
N VAL A 3 16.53 -7.11 -43.16
CA VAL A 3 16.12 -6.13 -42.15
C VAL A 3 17.12 -6.26 -41.00
N PRO A 4 17.83 -5.19 -40.60
CA PRO A 4 18.77 -5.28 -39.49
C PRO A 4 18.00 -5.49 -38.18
N PRO A 5 18.57 -6.20 -37.19
CA PRO A 5 17.97 -6.29 -35.87
C PRO A 5 17.98 -4.90 -35.23
N ILE A 6 16.83 -4.52 -34.67
CA ILE A 6 16.69 -3.34 -33.82
C ILE A 6 17.67 -3.53 -32.67
N GLN A 7 18.71 -2.69 -32.59
CA GLN A 7 19.49 -2.53 -31.38
C GLN A 7 18.55 -1.96 -30.32
N SER A 8 17.95 -2.87 -29.57
CA SER A 8 17.31 -2.58 -28.30
C SER A 8 18.44 -2.22 -27.35
N ASP A 9 18.74 -0.94 -27.22
CA ASP A 9 19.45 -0.37 -26.08
C ASP A 9 18.59 -0.58 -24.82
N VAL A 10 18.41 -1.84 -24.41
CA VAL A 10 18.17 -2.18 -23.02
C VAL A 10 19.53 -2.02 -22.39
N VAL A 11 19.84 -0.77 -22.05
CA VAL A 11 20.90 -0.43 -21.12
C VAL A 11 20.66 -1.33 -19.92
N ALA A 12 21.62 -2.24 -19.71
CA ALA A 12 21.76 -2.99 -18.47
C ALA A 12 21.80 -1.95 -17.33
N ARG A 13 20.63 -1.69 -16.76
CA ARG A 13 20.52 -1.01 -15.48
C ARG A 13 21.10 -1.99 -14.48
N THR A 14 22.33 -1.69 -14.10
CA THR A 14 23.11 -2.36 -13.08
C THR A 14 22.25 -2.73 -11.88
N ASP A 15 22.32 -4.00 -11.48
CA ASP A 15 21.74 -4.59 -10.25
C ASP A 15 22.11 -3.84 -8.94
N GLU A 16 22.99 -2.84 -9.02
CA GLU A 16 23.44 -2.02 -7.88
C GLU A 16 22.43 -0.92 -7.48
N ASP A 17 21.52 -0.49 -8.36
CA ASP A 17 20.48 0.51 -8.02
C ASP A 17 19.28 -0.09 -7.25
N MET A 18 19.22 -1.42 -7.09
CA MET A 18 18.14 -2.11 -6.35
C MET A 18 18.40 -2.23 -4.85
N ARG A 19 19.52 -1.72 -4.33
CA ARG A 19 20.00 -1.96 -2.95
C ARG A 19 19.95 -0.76 -2.00
N LEU A 20 18.96 0.11 -2.15
CA LEU A 20 18.55 1.04 -1.09
C LEU A 20 17.02 0.93 -0.89
N GLY A 21 16.60 -0.28 -0.49
CA GLY A 21 15.25 -0.50 0.04
C GLY A 21 15.19 0.03 1.47
N GLY A 22 14.08 0.70 1.82
CA GLY A 22 13.84 0.94 3.23
C GLY A 22 13.58 -0.37 3.95
N GLU A 23 14.13 -0.52 5.15
CA GLU A 23 13.79 -1.62 6.06
C GLU A 23 13.07 -1.01 7.25
N VAL A 24 12.00 -1.68 7.70
CA VAL A 24 11.35 -1.30 8.95
C VAL A 24 12.28 -1.74 10.09
N PRO A 25 12.79 -0.82 10.94
CA PRO A 25 13.69 -1.20 12.02
C PRO A 25 13.04 -2.23 12.94
N LYS A 26 13.82 -3.20 13.40
CA LYS A 26 13.34 -4.25 14.31
C LYS A 26 12.66 -3.65 15.55
N GLU A 27 13.18 -2.56 16.09
CA GLU A 27 12.60 -1.89 17.25
C GLU A 27 11.20 -1.33 16.97
N VAL A 28 10.90 -0.93 15.73
CA VAL A 28 9.55 -0.51 15.33
C VAL A 28 8.64 -1.73 15.32
N VAL A 29 9.07 -2.84 14.69
CA VAL A 29 8.31 -4.10 14.66
C VAL A 29 8.03 -4.62 16.08
N ASP A 30 9.04 -4.61 16.95
CA ASP A 30 8.91 -5.03 18.34
C ASP A 30 7.92 -4.15 19.13
N ARG A 31 7.92 -2.83 18.89
CA ARG A 31 6.93 -1.91 19.49
C ARG A 31 5.52 -2.18 18.98
N MET A 32 5.34 -2.40 17.67
CA MET A 32 4.06 -2.77 17.09
C MET A 32 3.52 -4.07 17.71
N ALA A 33 4.36 -5.09 17.83
CA ALA A 33 4.01 -6.36 18.45
C ALA A 33 3.60 -6.19 19.92
N ALA A 34 4.33 -5.37 20.68
CA ALA A 34 4.06 -5.11 22.09
C ALA A 34 2.69 -4.47 22.34
N VAL A 35 2.13 -3.78 21.35
CA VAL A 35 0.81 -3.12 21.43
C VAL A 35 -0.28 -3.82 20.62
N GLY A 36 -0.03 -5.05 20.16
CA GLY A 36 -1.06 -5.95 19.63
C GLY A 36 -0.99 -6.26 18.13
N ALA A 37 0.07 -5.88 17.41
CA ALA A 37 0.27 -6.37 16.05
C ALA A 37 0.49 -7.88 16.03
N THR A 38 -0.05 -8.56 15.02
CA THR A 38 0.28 -9.95 14.75
C THR A 38 1.54 -10.01 13.91
N THR A 39 2.59 -10.64 14.41
CA THR A 39 3.86 -10.82 13.69
C THR A 39 4.09 -12.29 13.34
N SER A 40 4.45 -12.56 12.09
CA SER A 40 4.91 -13.89 11.67
C SER A 40 6.15 -13.79 10.80
N SER A 41 6.96 -14.84 10.76
CA SER A 41 8.14 -14.92 9.90
C SER A 41 7.88 -15.91 8.77
N LEU A 42 8.13 -15.47 7.53
CA LEU A 42 8.01 -16.29 6.33
C LEU A 42 9.42 -16.71 5.87
N ALA A 43 9.64 -18.03 5.72
CA ALA A 43 10.94 -18.68 5.46
C ALA A 43 11.96 -18.56 6.61
N GLU A 44 13.15 -19.14 6.42
CA GLU A 44 14.27 -19.20 7.39
C GLU A 44 14.84 -17.81 7.77
N GLY A 45 14.01 -16.93 8.37
CA GLY A 45 14.45 -15.78 9.16
C GLY A 45 14.40 -14.39 8.51
N ASP A 46 14.29 -14.29 7.19
CA ASP A 46 14.60 -13.02 6.51
C ASP A 46 13.39 -12.13 6.17
N LEU A 47 12.16 -12.63 6.25
CA LEU A 47 10.95 -11.86 5.96
C LEU A 47 9.98 -11.84 7.15
N SER A 48 9.70 -10.65 7.67
CA SER A 48 8.72 -10.42 8.73
C SER A 48 7.40 -9.92 8.15
N LEU A 49 6.31 -10.59 8.46
CA LEU A 49 4.95 -10.16 8.16
C LEU A 49 4.34 -9.54 9.41
N VAL A 50 3.85 -8.31 9.32
CA VAL A 50 3.24 -7.57 10.44
C VAL A 50 1.83 -7.15 10.04
N GLU A 51 0.83 -7.75 10.68
CA GLU A 51 -0.58 -7.45 10.43
C GLU A 51 -1.11 -6.50 11.50
N VAL A 52 -1.72 -5.41 11.04
CA VAL A 52 -2.31 -4.35 11.86
C VAL A 52 -3.63 -3.89 11.26
N ARG A 53 -4.43 -3.15 12.05
CA ARG A 53 -5.59 -2.41 11.55
C ARG A 53 -5.28 -0.93 11.57
N HIS A 54 -5.71 -0.22 10.53
CA HIS A 54 -5.57 1.23 10.49
C HIS A 54 -6.31 1.88 11.68
N GLY A 55 -5.59 2.69 12.46
CA GLY A 55 -6.12 3.37 13.65
C GLY A 55 -5.99 2.60 14.96
N ASP A 56 -5.48 1.36 14.95
CA ASP A 56 -5.12 0.65 16.19
C ASP A 56 -3.75 1.11 16.70
N PRO A 57 -3.42 0.92 18.00
CA PRO A 57 -2.15 1.37 18.59
C PRO A 57 -0.89 0.90 17.84
N ALA A 58 -0.93 -0.31 17.25
CA ALA A 58 0.18 -0.82 16.45
C ALA A 58 0.40 -0.03 15.15
N TRP A 59 -0.68 0.46 14.53
CA TRP A 59 -0.58 1.34 13.38
C TRP A 59 0.07 2.68 13.76
N ASP A 60 -0.28 3.24 14.93
CA ASP A 60 0.28 4.50 15.40
C ASP A 60 1.82 4.45 15.57
N GLU A 61 2.35 3.33 16.06
CA GLU A 61 3.80 3.09 16.16
C GLU A 61 4.49 3.08 14.79
N TYR A 62 3.87 2.41 13.81
CA TYR A 62 4.36 2.36 12.44
C TYR A 62 4.28 3.73 11.76
N GLU A 63 3.16 4.41 11.90
CA GLU A 63 2.93 5.73 11.32
C GLU A 63 3.90 6.77 11.90
N ALA A 64 4.12 6.76 13.22
CA ALA A 64 5.05 7.66 13.89
C ALA A 64 6.50 7.49 13.41
N TRP A 65 6.92 6.26 13.10
CA TRP A 65 8.20 5.99 12.47
C TRP A 65 8.22 6.50 11.03
N LEU A 66 7.25 6.09 10.20
CA LEU A 66 7.26 6.40 8.77
C LEU A 66 7.14 7.89 8.49
N ARG A 67 6.44 8.67 9.33
CA ARG A 67 6.40 10.14 9.23
C ARG A 67 7.76 10.81 9.35
N ARG A 68 8.71 10.19 10.05
CA ARG A 68 10.10 10.69 10.25
C ARG A 68 11.10 10.09 9.25
N TYR A 69 10.65 9.16 8.43
CA TYR A 69 11.47 8.47 7.45
C TYR A 69 11.82 9.41 6.29
N ASP A 70 13.10 9.54 5.97
CA ASP A 70 13.63 10.55 5.04
C ASP A 70 14.26 9.96 3.75
N GLY A 71 14.25 8.63 3.56
CA GLY A 71 14.66 8.06 2.28
C GLY A 71 14.60 6.54 2.19
N GLY A 72 14.15 6.02 1.06
CA GLY A 72 14.09 4.59 0.75
C GLY A 72 12.93 4.28 -0.18
N THR A 73 12.89 3.04 -0.69
CA THR A 73 11.80 2.58 -1.54
C THR A 73 10.82 1.73 -0.72
N MET A 74 9.54 2.09 -0.76
CA MET A 74 8.42 1.26 -0.31
C MET A 74 7.56 0.92 -1.51
N LEU A 75 7.18 -0.36 -1.65
CA LEU A 75 6.17 -0.77 -2.60
C LEU A 75 4.81 -0.86 -1.91
N VAL A 76 3.75 -0.48 -2.61
CA VAL A 76 2.38 -0.48 -2.08
C VAL A 76 1.44 -1.18 -3.05
N CYS A 77 0.57 -2.01 -2.51
CA CYS A 77 -0.56 -2.58 -3.24
C CYS A 77 -1.77 -2.74 -2.32
N ALA A 78 -2.96 -2.78 -2.91
CA ALA A 78 -4.18 -3.14 -2.20
C ALA A 78 -4.58 -4.58 -2.54
N SER A 79 -5.09 -5.32 -1.55
CA SER A 79 -5.61 -6.68 -1.74
C SER A 79 -6.83 -6.94 -0.88
N PHE A 80 -7.77 -7.75 -1.36
CA PHE A 80 -8.94 -8.15 -0.57
C PHE A 80 -8.72 -9.50 0.08
N ARG A 81 -8.48 -9.50 1.40
CA ARG A 81 -8.23 -10.70 2.21
C ARG A 81 -9.02 -10.60 3.52
N PRO A 82 -10.35 -10.76 3.47
CA PRO A 82 -11.17 -10.58 4.65
C PRO A 82 -10.86 -11.65 5.70
N SER A 83 -10.75 -11.22 6.96
CA SER A 83 -10.63 -12.09 8.13
C SER A 83 -12.03 -12.48 8.63
N PRO A 84 -12.23 -13.69 9.19
CA PRO A 84 -13.51 -14.11 9.77
C PRO A 84 -14.05 -13.18 10.88
N GLU A 85 -13.18 -12.35 11.46
CA GLU A 85 -13.54 -11.36 12.49
C GLU A 85 -14.15 -10.07 11.92
N TYR A 86 -14.10 -9.85 10.61
CA TYR A 86 -14.64 -8.64 9.98
C TYR A 86 -16.16 -8.78 9.78
N HIS A 87 -16.93 -8.08 10.61
CA HIS A 87 -18.39 -8.21 10.66
C HIS A 87 -19.13 -7.55 9.48
N LEU A 88 -18.53 -6.53 8.86
CA LEU A 88 -19.07 -5.85 7.68
C LEU A 88 -18.06 -6.00 6.56
N CYS A 89 -18.32 -6.92 5.64
CA CYS A 89 -17.42 -7.25 4.55
C CYS A 89 -18.21 -7.45 3.24
N PRO A 90 -17.74 -6.90 2.12
CA PRO A 90 -18.28 -7.23 0.79
C PRO A 90 -18.21 -8.74 0.51
N SER A 91 -19.06 -9.22 -0.38
CA SER A 91 -18.90 -10.60 -0.90
C SER A 91 -17.57 -10.72 -1.65
N PRO A 92 -16.99 -11.92 -1.79
CA PRO A 92 -15.74 -12.12 -2.52
C PRO A 92 -15.77 -11.56 -3.94
N GLU A 93 -16.90 -11.69 -4.65
CA GLU A 93 -17.06 -11.16 -6.01
C GLU A 93 -16.98 -9.63 -6.04
N VAL A 94 -17.63 -8.96 -5.08
CA VAL A 94 -17.55 -7.49 -4.94
C VAL A 94 -16.15 -7.07 -4.49
N GLY A 95 -15.54 -7.83 -3.58
CA GLY A 95 -14.21 -7.57 -3.03
C GLY A 95 -13.09 -7.51 -4.08
N VAL A 96 -13.18 -8.34 -5.13
CA VAL A 96 -12.25 -8.27 -6.27
C VAL A 96 -12.34 -6.91 -6.97
N HIS A 97 -13.55 -6.42 -7.23
CA HIS A 97 -13.73 -5.13 -7.90
C HIS A 97 -13.41 -3.93 -6.98
N VAL A 98 -13.68 -4.06 -5.67
CA VAL A 98 -13.20 -3.10 -4.66
C VAL A 98 -11.66 -3.02 -4.66
N THR A 99 -10.98 -4.15 -4.84
CA THR A 99 -9.51 -4.20 -4.95
C THR A 99 -9.01 -3.44 -6.18
N TRP A 100 -9.71 -3.53 -7.32
CA TRP A 100 -9.35 -2.81 -8.54
C TRP A 100 -9.47 -1.29 -8.36
N GLU A 101 -10.57 -0.84 -7.75
CA GLU A 101 -10.74 0.56 -7.40
C GLU A 101 -9.64 1.03 -6.42
N ALA A 102 -9.38 0.27 -5.36
CA ALA A 102 -8.34 0.61 -4.39
C ALA A 102 -6.94 0.68 -5.02
N ASN A 103 -6.59 -0.28 -5.89
CA ASN A 103 -5.30 -0.24 -6.60
C ASN A 103 -5.21 0.91 -7.61
N SER A 104 -6.33 1.36 -8.18
CA SER A 104 -6.33 2.57 -9.02
C SER A 104 -5.99 3.81 -8.20
N VAL A 105 -6.50 3.91 -6.96
CA VAL A 105 -6.10 4.99 -6.04
C VAL A 105 -4.61 4.88 -5.72
N VAL A 106 -4.11 3.70 -5.36
CA VAL A 106 -2.67 3.46 -5.11
C VAL A 106 -1.83 3.93 -6.30
N TYR A 107 -2.21 3.56 -7.52
CA TYR A 107 -1.55 3.97 -8.75
C TYR A 107 -1.45 5.50 -8.89
N HIS A 108 -2.56 6.21 -8.68
CA HIS A 108 -2.56 7.67 -8.79
C HIS A 108 -1.73 8.35 -7.69
N PHE A 109 -1.60 7.72 -6.51
CA PHE A 109 -0.80 8.24 -5.40
C PHE A 109 0.69 7.90 -5.52
N ALA A 110 1.06 6.89 -6.30
CA ALA A 110 2.42 6.36 -6.37
C ALA A 110 3.48 7.43 -6.71
N SER A 111 3.14 8.37 -7.60
CA SER A 111 4.06 9.41 -8.06
C SER A 111 4.08 10.69 -7.23
N LEU A 112 3.20 10.78 -6.23
CA LEU A 112 3.01 11.99 -5.42
C LEU A 112 3.99 12.07 -4.25
N THR A 113 4.15 13.28 -3.75
CA THR A 113 4.85 13.65 -2.52
C THR A 113 3.89 14.36 -1.57
N LEU A 114 4.27 14.54 -0.30
CA LEU A 114 3.47 15.35 0.62
C LEU A 114 3.26 16.79 0.13
N ASP A 115 4.24 17.36 -0.59
CA ASP A 115 4.15 18.72 -1.13
C ASP A 115 3.09 18.84 -2.24
N ASP A 116 2.90 17.79 -3.05
CA ASP A 116 1.85 17.75 -4.09
C ASP A 116 0.44 17.77 -3.48
N MET A 117 0.31 17.51 -2.18
CA MET A 117 -0.96 17.49 -1.44
C MET A 117 -1.16 18.71 -0.53
N ALA A 118 -0.20 19.64 -0.50
CA ALA A 118 -0.27 20.82 0.38
C ALA A 118 -1.47 21.72 0.07
N ASP A 119 -1.90 21.77 -1.20
CA ASP A 119 -3.05 22.55 -1.66
C ASP A 119 -4.39 21.77 -1.59
N GLY A 120 -4.37 20.56 -1.02
CA GLY A 120 -5.52 19.65 -0.94
C GLY A 120 -5.31 18.35 -1.71
N PRO A 121 -6.29 17.42 -1.66
CA PRO A 121 -6.17 16.14 -2.34
C PRO A 121 -6.08 16.36 -3.87
N PRO A 122 -5.23 15.60 -4.58
CA PRO A 122 -5.12 15.68 -6.02
C PRO A 122 -6.43 15.30 -6.69
N ALA A 123 -6.70 15.85 -7.87
CA ALA A 123 -7.78 15.36 -8.71
C ALA A 123 -7.40 13.96 -9.24
N ILE A 124 -8.06 12.94 -8.70
CA ILE A 124 -7.79 11.55 -9.07
C ILE A 124 -8.79 11.14 -10.16
N PRO A 125 -8.33 10.69 -11.34
CA PRO A 125 -9.18 10.14 -12.39
C PRO A 125 -10.01 8.95 -11.92
N GLY A 126 -10.99 8.53 -12.72
CA GLY A 126 -11.74 7.30 -12.43
C GLY A 126 -10.84 6.05 -12.39
N PRO A 127 -11.35 4.93 -11.87
CA PRO A 127 -10.60 3.67 -11.77
C PRO A 127 -9.99 3.25 -13.11
N ILE A 128 -8.72 2.84 -13.10
CA ILE A 128 -7.99 2.38 -14.29
C ILE A 128 -7.39 0.98 -14.15
N ALA A 129 -7.24 0.49 -12.92
CA ALA A 129 -6.66 -0.80 -12.66
C ALA A 129 -7.72 -1.90 -12.89
N GLU A 130 -7.34 -2.91 -13.66
CA GLU A 130 -8.15 -4.12 -13.90
C GLU A 130 -7.54 -5.36 -13.21
N THR A 131 -6.46 -5.16 -12.45
CA THR A 131 -5.68 -6.21 -11.77
C THR A 131 -4.96 -5.64 -10.55
N LEU A 132 -4.28 -6.51 -9.79
CA LEU A 132 -3.40 -6.10 -8.71
C LEU A 132 -2.23 -5.29 -9.27
N VAL A 133 -1.98 -4.12 -8.69
CA VAL A 133 -0.88 -3.24 -9.07
C VAL A 133 0.08 -3.15 -7.90
N LEU A 134 1.37 -3.33 -8.16
CA LEU A 134 2.42 -3.14 -7.16
C LEU A 134 3.20 -1.88 -7.53
N GLU A 135 2.99 -0.83 -6.76
CA GLU A 135 3.51 0.49 -7.09
C GLU A 135 4.64 0.91 -6.19
N LYS A 136 5.66 1.53 -6.80
CA LYS A 136 6.74 2.16 -6.06
C LYS A 136 6.31 3.56 -5.64
N MET A 137 6.20 3.79 -4.34
CA MET A 137 5.87 5.12 -3.81
C MET A 137 7.08 6.04 -3.95
N ARG A 138 6.88 7.20 -4.57
CA ARG A 138 7.87 8.28 -4.64
C ARG A 138 8.17 8.85 -3.25
N ASP A 139 7.12 9.03 -2.44
CA ASP A 139 7.22 9.39 -1.02
C ASP A 139 6.38 8.39 -0.20
N PRO A 140 7.01 7.50 0.58
CA PRO A 140 6.28 6.52 1.39
C PRO A 140 5.24 7.12 2.35
N ARG A 141 5.41 8.37 2.79
CA ARG A 141 4.49 9.02 3.74
C ARG A 141 3.11 9.28 3.13
N VAL A 142 3.04 9.34 1.79
CA VAL A 142 1.79 9.47 1.05
C VAL A 142 0.88 8.25 1.25
N ALA A 143 1.45 7.07 1.48
CA ALA A 143 0.71 5.83 1.70
C ALA A 143 0.08 5.71 3.11
N LEU A 144 0.34 6.68 4.00
CA LEU A 144 -0.25 6.76 5.33
C LEU A 144 -1.64 7.41 5.27
N GLY A 145 -1.91 8.40 6.12
CA GLY A 145 -3.15 9.15 6.16
C GLY A 145 -3.69 9.57 4.78
N PRO A 146 -2.90 10.19 3.88
CA PRO A 146 -3.45 10.72 2.62
C PRO A 146 -4.07 9.65 1.71
N LEU A 147 -3.37 8.55 1.45
CA LEU A 147 -3.89 7.44 0.66
C LEU A 147 -5.08 6.76 1.35
N ILE A 148 -4.98 6.51 2.65
CA ILE A 148 -6.03 5.83 3.41
C ILE A 148 -7.30 6.69 3.48
N ASP A 149 -7.18 7.99 3.70
CA ASP A 149 -8.30 8.94 3.70
C ASP A 149 -8.99 8.97 2.33
N CYS A 150 -8.23 8.86 1.24
CA CYS A 150 -8.80 8.75 -0.10
C CYS A 150 -9.52 7.41 -0.32
N LEU A 151 -8.99 6.29 0.16
CA LEU A 151 -9.68 5.00 0.09
C LEU A 151 -11.01 5.03 0.86
N ARG A 152 -11.03 5.71 2.01
CA ARG A 152 -12.22 5.88 2.84
C ARG A 152 -13.20 6.89 2.25
N ASN A 153 -12.72 7.95 1.61
CA ASN A 153 -13.53 9.02 1.04
C ASN A 153 -13.17 9.25 -0.44
N PRO A 154 -13.47 8.29 -1.31
CA PRO A 154 -12.99 8.31 -2.68
C PRO A 154 -13.78 9.29 -3.58
N PRO A 155 -13.17 9.76 -4.67
CA PRO A 155 -13.83 10.63 -5.66
C PRO A 155 -15.08 10.01 -6.29
N ASP A 156 -15.93 10.84 -6.90
CA ASP A 156 -17.23 10.42 -7.46
C ASP A 156 -17.16 9.23 -8.45
N GLY A 157 -16.05 9.06 -9.18
CA GLY A 157 -15.88 7.97 -10.15
C GLY A 157 -15.59 6.58 -9.56
N TYR A 158 -15.46 6.44 -8.25
CA TYR A 158 -15.14 5.20 -7.54
C TYR A 158 -16.38 4.60 -6.88
N GLU A 159 -17.33 4.15 -7.70
CA GLU A 159 -18.67 3.80 -7.24
C GLU A 159 -18.68 2.67 -6.20
N LEU A 160 -17.80 1.68 -6.32
CA LEU A 160 -17.77 0.54 -5.40
C LEU A 160 -17.24 0.96 -4.03
N LEU A 161 -16.10 1.67 -3.98
CA LEU A 161 -15.54 2.18 -2.72
C LEU A 161 -16.49 3.18 -2.05
N ARG A 162 -17.21 4.01 -2.83
CA ARG A 162 -18.23 4.93 -2.31
C ARG A 162 -19.44 4.20 -1.76
N GLY A 163 -19.87 3.13 -2.44
CA GLY A 163 -21.05 2.35 -2.09
C GLY A 163 -20.92 1.53 -0.81
N LEU A 164 -19.70 1.38 -0.26
CA LEU A 164 -19.47 0.70 1.00
C LEU A 164 -20.10 1.45 2.17
N SER A 165 -20.88 0.73 2.99
CA SER A 165 -21.41 1.25 4.26
C SER A 165 -20.27 1.61 5.23
N PRO A 166 -20.45 2.64 6.08
CA PRO A 166 -19.51 2.94 7.16
C PRO A 166 -19.21 1.71 8.03
N GLY A 167 -17.94 1.52 8.40
CA GLY A 167 -17.45 0.36 9.15
C GLY A 167 -17.18 -0.89 8.31
N SER A 168 -17.49 -0.88 7.00
CA SER A 168 -17.17 -2.00 6.11
C SER A 168 -15.66 -2.11 5.89
N TYR A 169 -15.15 -3.35 5.88
CA TYR A 169 -13.82 -3.66 5.38
C TYR A 169 -13.70 -3.25 3.90
N ILE A 170 -12.63 -2.52 3.59
CA ILE A 170 -12.32 -2.08 2.22
C ILE A 170 -11.32 -3.05 1.60
N CYS A 171 -10.11 -3.08 2.15
CA CYS A 171 -8.99 -3.88 1.67
C CYS A 171 -7.89 -3.94 2.72
N ASP A 172 -6.93 -4.83 2.50
CA ASP A 172 -5.61 -4.76 3.10
C ASP A 172 -4.72 -3.89 2.22
N LEU A 173 -4.15 -2.84 2.79
CA LEU A 173 -3.07 -2.07 2.18
C LEU A 173 -1.74 -2.68 2.62
N GLN A 174 -0.95 -3.14 1.66
CA GLN A 174 0.35 -3.78 1.93
C GLN A 174 1.46 -2.77 1.70
N HIS A 175 2.28 -2.53 2.72
CA HIS A 175 3.50 -1.76 2.67
C HIS A 175 4.68 -2.72 2.67
N ILE A 176 5.30 -2.88 1.50
CA ILE A 176 6.35 -3.86 1.27
C ILE A 176 7.69 -3.13 1.31
N TRP A 177 8.48 -3.51 2.30
CA TRP A 177 9.84 -3.04 2.57
C TRP A 177 10.83 -4.17 2.33
N SER A 178 12.12 -3.84 2.36
CA SER A 178 13.15 -4.87 2.45
C SER A 178 13.00 -5.61 3.78
N GLY A 179 12.80 -6.93 3.74
CA GLY A 179 12.71 -7.79 4.94
C GLY A 179 11.43 -7.66 5.78
N THR A 180 10.53 -6.72 5.49
CA THR A 180 9.27 -6.55 6.23
C THR A 180 8.09 -6.23 5.30
N VAL A 181 6.94 -6.87 5.53
CA VAL A 181 5.66 -6.49 4.93
C VAL A 181 4.70 -6.09 6.04
N VAL A 182 4.29 -4.83 6.06
CA VAL A 182 3.25 -4.34 6.96
C VAL A 182 1.92 -4.39 6.22
N ILE A 183 0.98 -5.18 6.72
CA ILE A 183 -0.37 -5.32 6.17
C ILE A 183 -1.31 -4.54 7.08
N ALA A 184 -1.91 -3.48 6.55
CA ALA A 184 -2.89 -2.68 7.26
C ALA A 184 -4.30 -2.94 6.72
N ALA A 185 -5.17 -3.53 7.54
CA ALA A 185 -6.59 -3.62 7.20
C ALA A 185 -7.23 -2.22 7.28
N VAL A 186 -7.86 -1.81 6.18
CA VAL A 186 -8.53 -0.51 6.03
C VAL A 186 -10.04 -0.70 6.03
N PHE A 187 -10.74 0.15 6.78
CA PHE A 187 -12.18 0.16 6.93
C PHE A 187 -12.76 1.53 6.57
N LYS A 188 -14.00 1.54 6.10
CA LYS A 188 -14.76 2.75 5.77
C LYS A 188 -15.03 3.59 7.00
#